data_AF-A0A0Q1AYJ6-F1
#
_entry.id   AF-A0A0Q1AYJ6-F1
#
_cell.length_a   1.000
_cell.length_b   1.000
_cell.length_c   1.000
_cell.angle_alpha   90.00
_cell.angle_beta   90.00
_cell.angle_gamma   90.00
#
_symmetry.space_group_name_H-M   'P 1'
#
loop_
_entity.id
_entity.type
_entity.pdbx_description
1 polymer ?
#
loop_
_entity_poly.entity_id
_entity_poly.type
_entity_poly.pdbx_seq_one_letter_code
_entity_poly.pdbx_strand_id
1 'polypeptide(L)'
;MNEEKITPTSEEELDYSARPFGYQDMSLQTAMVCVSDSVIREKISDALKTIDFNVTEPAKIKEALKNLSFHTFNLVVVDENFDAGPDGTNQILKYLESLSMAIRRKIFVVLVSANLATMDYMYTLNKSVNLIINKEDIAEIGLIFKKEIEENEYFYHVFKKFYHKYVEI
;
A
#
# COMPACT_ATOMS: atom_id res chain seq x y z
N MET A 1 3.83 -47.48 -37.58
CA MET A 1 4.91 -46.57 -37.16
C MET A 1 4.75 -45.30 -37.98
N ASN A 2 4.06 -44.32 -37.40
CA ASN A 2 4.03 -42.91 -37.76
C ASN A 2 3.21 -42.24 -36.66
N GLU A 3 3.91 -41.83 -35.61
CA GLU A 3 3.36 -41.00 -34.54
C GLU A 3 3.31 -39.57 -35.07
N GLU A 4 2.11 -39.05 -35.32
CA GLU A 4 1.89 -37.62 -35.47
C GLU A 4 2.08 -36.97 -34.10
N LYS A 5 3.14 -36.16 -33.97
CA LYS A 5 3.35 -35.26 -32.85
C LYS A 5 2.21 -34.22 -32.83
N ILE A 6 1.30 -34.35 -31.87
CA ILE A 6 0.37 -33.30 -31.50
C ILE A 6 1.11 -32.42 -30.49
N THR A 7 1.73 -31.35 -30.97
CA THR A 7 2.07 -30.19 -30.13
C THR A 7 0.79 -29.40 -29.86
N PRO A 8 0.31 -29.26 -28.62
CA PRO A 8 -0.73 -28.29 -28.32
C PRO A 8 -0.10 -26.90 -28.23
N THR A 9 -0.54 -26.11 -29.20
CA THR A 9 -0.39 -24.67 -29.41
C THR A 9 -0.98 -23.86 -28.26
N SER A 10 -0.42 -22.65 -28.08
CA SER A 10 -0.94 -21.46 -27.39
C SER A 10 -1.20 -21.57 -25.88
N GLU A 11 -0.34 -20.88 -25.12
CA GLU A 11 -0.64 -20.35 -23.80
C GLU A 11 -1.91 -19.51 -23.90
N GLU A 12 -3.05 -20.07 -23.53
CA GLU A 12 -4.26 -19.29 -23.27
C GLU A 12 -3.92 -18.35 -22.09
N GLU A 13 -3.92 -17.04 -22.34
CA GLU A 13 -3.95 -16.03 -21.28
C GLU A 13 -5.20 -16.29 -20.44
N LEU A 14 -5.01 -17.05 -19.36
CA LEU A 14 -6.04 -17.33 -18.38
C LEU A 14 -6.48 -16.00 -17.77
N ASP A 15 -7.72 -15.59 -18.05
CA ASP A 15 -8.30 -14.40 -17.44
C ASP A 15 -8.56 -14.64 -15.94
N TYR A 16 -7.60 -14.23 -15.11
CA TYR A 16 -7.65 -14.35 -13.66
C TYR A 16 -8.50 -13.27 -12.98
N SER A 17 -9.11 -12.33 -13.73
CA SER A 17 -9.87 -11.20 -13.18
C SER A 17 -11.12 -11.62 -12.40
N ALA A 18 -11.67 -12.80 -12.70
CA ALA A 18 -12.91 -13.30 -12.10
C ALA A 18 -12.73 -14.13 -10.81
N ARG A 19 -11.48 -14.38 -10.37
CA ARG A 19 -11.24 -15.10 -9.11
C ARG A 19 -11.28 -14.12 -7.94
N PRO A 20 -11.90 -14.50 -6.80
CA PRO A 20 -11.88 -13.67 -5.58
C PRO A 20 -10.44 -13.41 -5.07
N PHE A 21 -9.47 -14.19 -5.55
CA PHE A 21 -8.04 -13.99 -5.40
C PHE A 21 -7.43 -13.94 -6.81
N GLY A 22 -7.34 -12.75 -7.38
CA GLY A 22 -6.59 -12.54 -8.63
C GLY A 22 -5.12 -12.91 -8.42
N TYR A 23 -4.48 -13.50 -9.43
CA TYR A 23 -3.04 -13.75 -9.38
C TYR A 23 -2.32 -12.39 -9.32
N GLN A 24 -1.69 -12.10 -8.19
CA GLN A 24 -0.76 -10.98 -8.07
C GLN A 24 0.65 -11.54 -8.21
N ASP A 25 1.41 -11.00 -9.15
CA ASP A 25 2.81 -11.33 -9.31
C ASP A 25 3.53 -11.05 -7.98
N MET A 26 4.15 -12.07 -7.37
CA MET A 26 4.81 -11.95 -6.07
C MET A 26 5.97 -10.93 -6.08
N SER A 27 6.41 -10.51 -7.27
CA SER A 27 7.46 -9.52 -7.45
C SER A 27 6.97 -8.06 -7.35
N LEU A 28 5.67 -7.80 -7.59
CA LEU A 28 5.13 -6.45 -7.64
C LEU A 28 4.76 -5.94 -6.24
N GLN A 29 5.24 -4.74 -5.90
CA GLN A 29 4.88 -4.08 -4.65
C GLN A 29 3.41 -3.66 -4.69
N THR A 30 2.71 -3.81 -3.58
CA THR A 30 1.27 -3.51 -3.52
C THR A 30 1.01 -2.24 -2.70
N ALA A 31 0.14 -1.38 -3.22
CA ALA A 31 -0.29 -0.15 -2.55
C ALA A 31 -1.81 -0.07 -2.44
N MET A 32 -2.30 0.49 -1.33
CA MET A 32 -3.71 0.83 -1.16
C MET A 32 -3.85 2.34 -0.94
N VAL A 33 -4.76 2.99 -1.68
CA VAL A 33 -4.99 4.43 -1.59
C VAL A 33 -6.42 4.71 -1.12
N CYS A 34 -6.54 5.15 0.12
CA CYS A 34 -7.78 5.50 0.80
C CYS A 34 -7.90 7.02 0.91
N VAL A 35 -8.26 7.68 -0.20
CA VAL A 35 -8.43 9.14 -0.26
C VAL A 35 -9.80 9.51 -0.83
N SER A 36 -10.48 10.43 -0.16
CA SER A 36 -11.84 10.84 -0.52
C SER A 36 -11.86 11.74 -1.76
N ASP A 37 -10.92 12.67 -1.87
CA ASP A 37 -10.78 13.56 -3.01
C ASP A 37 -10.25 12.79 -4.23
N SER A 38 -11.01 12.78 -5.33
CA SER A 38 -10.65 12.06 -6.54
C SER A 38 -9.43 12.64 -7.24
N VAL A 39 -9.24 13.96 -7.22
CA VAL A 39 -8.11 14.61 -7.90
C VAL A 39 -6.80 14.28 -7.18
N ILE A 40 -6.84 14.32 -5.86
CA ILE A 40 -5.69 13.90 -5.05
C ILE A 40 -5.44 12.41 -5.24
N ARG A 41 -6.48 11.57 -5.16
CA ARG A 41 -6.36 10.12 -5.31
C ARG A 41 -5.68 9.75 -6.62
N GLU A 42 -6.12 10.34 -7.74
CA GLU A 42 -5.54 10.08 -9.07
C GLU A 42 -4.05 10.43 -9.12
N LYS A 43 -3.66 11.61 -8.62
CA LYS A 43 -2.24 12.01 -8.55
C LYS A 43 -1.39 11.03 -7.75
N ILE A 44 -1.90 10.58 -6.60
CA ILE A 44 -1.20 9.62 -5.73
C ILE A 44 -1.07 8.27 -6.43
N SER A 45 -2.16 7.79 -7.03
CA SER A 45 -2.18 6.54 -7.78
C SER A 45 -1.21 6.56 -8.96
N ASP A 46 -1.15 7.66 -9.71
CA ASP A 46 -0.24 7.78 -10.86
C ASP A 46 1.22 7.88 -10.42
N ALA A 47 1.50 8.58 -9.32
CA ALA A 47 2.84 8.59 -8.72
C ALA A 47 3.28 7.19 -8.28
N LEU A 48 2.39 6.40 -7.68
CA LEU A 48 2.68 5.03 -7.25
C LEU A 48 2.87 4.07 -8.43
N LYS A 49 2.04 4.17 -9.48
CA LYS A 49 2.20 3.39 -10.71
C LYS A 49 3.54 3.66 -11.40
N THR A 50 4.04 4.90 -11.32
CA THR A 50 5.36 5.28 -11.87
C THR A 50 6.53 4.59 -11.13
N ILE A 51 6.29 4.15 -9.89
CA ILE A 51 7.27 3.42 -9.05
C ILE A 51 6.94 1.91 -9.07
N ASP A 52 6.20 1.43 -10.08
CA ASP A 52 5.84 0.02 -10.29
C ASP A 52 5.01 -0.61 -9.14
N PHE A 53 4.23 0.20 -8.41
CA PHE A 53 3.28 -0.32 -7.43
C PHE A 53 1.94 -0.69 -8.10
N ASN A 54 1.39 -1.84 -7.72
CA ASN A 54 0.01 -2.20 -8.03
C ASN A 54 -0.94 -1.50 -7.03
N VAL A 55 -1.74 -0.56 -7.53
CA VAL A 55 -2.58 0.32 -6.70
C VAL A 55 -4.01 -0.22 -6.61
N THR A 56 -4.52 -0.36 -5.39
CA THR A 56 -5.92 -0.66 -5.08
C THR A 56 -6.60 0.57 -4.46
N GLU A 57 -7.74 0.96 -5.01
CA GLU A 57 -8.50 2.15 -4.58
C GLU A 57 -9.87 1.77 -4.02
N PRO A 58 -9.97 1.42 -2.72
CA PRO A 58 -11.26 1.13 -2.11
C PRO A 58 -12.11 2.40 -1.98
N ALA A 59 -13.41 2.29 -2.28
CA ALA A 59 -14.32 3.44 -2.22
C ALA A 59 -14.86 3.73 -0.81
N LYS A 60 -14.90 2.71 0.06
CA LYS A 60 -15.47 2.78 1.41
C LYS A 60 -14.55 2.15 2.44
N ILE A 61 -14.64 2.56 3.71
CA ILE A 61 -13.87 1.96 4.81
C ILE A 61 -14.06 0.45 4.90
N LYS A 62 -15.30 -0.04 4.73
CA LYS A 62 -15.59 -1.48 4.84
C LYS A 62 -14.81 -2.31 3.82
N GLU A 63 -14.62 -1.77 2.62
CA GLU A 63 -13.86 -2.42 1.56
C GLU A 63 -12.36 -2.34 1.85
N ALA A 64 -11.86 -1.18 2.29
CA ALA A 64 -10.46 -1.02 2.69
C ALA A 64 -10.07 -1.98 3.82
N LEU A 65 -10.89 -2.10 4.86
CA LEU A 65 -10.66 -3.02 5.98
C LEU A 65 -10.71 -4.48 5.54
N LYS A 66 -11.61 -4.81 4.60
CA LYS A 66 -11.67 -6.15 4.01
C LYS A 66 -10.36 -6.47 3.29
N ASN A 67 -9.88 -5.57 2.43
CA ASN A 67 -8.64 -5.75 1.68
C ASN A 67 -7.44 -5.88 2.61
N LEU A 68 -7.33 -5.03 3.63
CA LEU A 68 -6.27 -5.10 4.65
C LEU A 68 -6.28 -6.41 5.45
N SER A 69 -7.44 -7.03 5.62
CA SER A 69 -7.57 -8.29 6.36
C SER A 69 -7.15 -9.51 5.54
N PHE A 70 -7.29 -9.46 4.21
CA PHE A 70 -6.92 -10.56 3.31
C PHE A 70 -5.50 -10.42 2.76
N HIS A 71 -4.99 -9.20 2.65
CA HIS A 71 -3.71 -8.91 2.02
C HIS A 71 -2.88 -7.91 2.83
N THR A 72 -1.58 -8.18 2.95
CA THR A 72 -0.64 -7.24 3.56
C THR A 72 -0.04 -6.36 2.47
N PHE A 73 -0.46 -5.10 2.44
CA PHE A 73 0.07 -4.11 1.52
C PHE A 73 1.48 -3.64 1.94
N ASN A 74 2.34 -3.36 0.97
CA ASN A 74 3.64 -2.77 1.23
C ASN A 74 3.51 -1.28 1.56
N LEU A 75 2.54 -0.60 0.93
CA LEU A 75 2.27 0.82 1.14
C LEU A 75 0.77 1.06 1.32
N VAL A 76 0.41 1.89 2.29
CA VAL A 76 -0.99 2.31 2.52
C VAL A 76 -1.04 3.82 2.67
N VAL A 77 -1.78 4.49 1.80
CA VAL A 77 -2.06 5.92 1.88
C VAL A 77 -3.46 6.12 2.44
N VAL A 78 -3.60 6.93 3.47
CA VAL A 78 -4.88 7.22 4.12
C VAL A 78 -5.05 8.72 4.27
N ASP A 79 -6.18 9.27 3.82
CA ASP A 79 -6.60 10.63 4.16
C ASP A 79 -7.13 10.64 5.61
N GLU A 80 -6.74 11.63 6.39
CA GLU A 80 -7.21 11.85 7.76
C GLU A 80 -8.73 11.77 7.86
N ASN A 81 -9.44 12.34 6.88
CA ASN A 81 -10.90 12.39 6.83
C ASN A 81 -11.56 11.32 5.95
N PHE A 82 -10.82 10.27 5.58
CA PHE A 82 -11.35 9.22 4.69
C PHE A 82 -12.57 8.52 5.30
N ASP A 83 -13.76 8.80 4.76
CA ASP A 83 -15.05 8.19 5.14
C ASP A 83 -15.25 8.23 6.68
N ALA A 84 -14.70 9.27 7.33
CA ALA A 84 -14.72 9.42 8.77
C ALA A 84 -16.18 9.49 9.25
N GLY A 85 -16.57 8.55 10.11
CA GLY A 85 -17.89 8.56 10.75
C GLY A 85 -18.08 9.78 11.65
N PRO A 86 -19.28 9.95 12.23
CA PRO A 86 -19.58 11.08 13.12
C PRO A 86 -18.64 11.21 14.33
N ASP A 87 -17.96 10.12 14.71
CA ASP A 87 -16.98 10.07 15.80
C ASP A 87 -15.61 10.68 15.43
N GLY A 88 -15.46 11.19 14.19
CA GLY A 88 -14.23 11.83 13.70
C GLY A 88 -12.99 10.94 13.70
N THR A 89 -13.14 9.65 13.97
CA THR A 89 -12.02 8.73 14.08
C THR A 89 -11.86 7.89 12.82
N ASN A 90 -10.65 7.89 12.27
CA ASN A 90 -10.30 7.06 11.14
C ASN A 90 -10.12 5.58 11.57
N GLN A 91 -11.02 4.72 11.13
CA GLN A 91 -11.02 3.29 11.49
C GLN A 91 -9.84 2.53 10.86
N ILE A 92 -9.35 2.99 9.70
CA ILE A 92 -8.21 2.37 9.02
C ILE A 92 -6.94 2.60 9.84
N LEU A 93 -6.73 3.81 10.34
CA LEU A 93 -5.59 4.11 11.22
C LEU A 93 -5.64 3.29 12.51
N LYS A 94 -6.81 3.21 13.17
CA LYS A 94 -7.01 2.35 14.35
C LYS A 94 -6.68 0.89 14.07
N TYR A 95 -7.09 0.37 12.91
CA TYR A 95 -6.78 -0.99 12.51
C TYR A 95 -5.26 -1.17 12.36
N LEU A 96 -4.59 -0.27 11.64
CA LEU A 96 -3.14 -0.31 11.43
C LEU A 96 -2.37 -0.22 12.75
N GLU A 97 -2.82 0.61 13.69
CA GLU A 97 -2.26 0.72 15.05
C GLU A 97 -2.41 -0.57 15.86
N SER A 98 -3.48 -1.33 15.65
CA SER A 98 -3.74 -2.59 16.36
C SER A 98 -2.92 -3.79 15.85
N LEU A 99 -2.25 -3.65 14.70
CA LEU A 99 -1.45 -4.73 14.12
C LEU A 99 -0.23 -5.06 14.98
N SER A 100 0.16 -6.34 14.97
CA SER A 100 1.40 -6.75 15.63
C SER A 100 2.62 -6.06 14.99
N MET A 101 3.65 -5.80 15.79
CA MET A 101 4.89 -5.15 15.32
C MET A 101 5.57 -5.91 14.17
N ALA A 102 5.37 -7.23 14.06
CA ALA A 102 5.92 -8.04 12.98
C ALA A 102 5.26 -7.73 11.62
N ILE A 103 3.96 -7.40 11.62
CA ILE A 103 3.21 -7.00 10.42
C ILE A 103 3.38 -5.51 10.16
N ARG A 104 3.23 -4.67 11.21
CA ARG A 104 3.30 -3.20 11.09
C ARG A 104 4.59 -2.72 10.39
N ARG A 105 5.73 -3.33 10.69
CA ARG A 105 7.05 -3.01 10.09
C ARG A 105 7.21 -3.38 8.62
N LYS A 106 6.27 -4.17 8.06
CA LYS A 106 6.24 -4.50 6.63
C LYS A 106 5.43 -3.49 5.81
N ILE A 107 4.69 -2.60 6.48
CA ILE A 107 3.74 -1.67 5.86
C ILE A 107 4.24 -0.24 6.03
N PHE A 108 4.52 0.43 4.92
CA PHE A 108 4.77 1.86 4.86
C PHE A 108 3.44 2.62 4.85
N VAL A 109 3.13 3.36 5.92
CA VAL A 109 1.87 4.10 6.02
C VAL A 109 2.09 5.58 5.84
N VAL A 110 1.35 6.16 4.91
CA VAL A 110 1.34 7.58 4.60
C VAL A 110 0.00 8.17 5.02
N LEU A 111 0.03 9.22 5.82
CA LEU A 111 -1.14 10.01 6.19
C LEU A 111 -1.18 11.28 5.33
N VAL A 112 -2.28 11.46 4.60
CA VAL A 112 -2.57 12.71 3.90
C VAL A 112 -3.43 13.58 4.82
N SER A 113 -2.95 14.77 5.15
CA SER A 113 -3.67 15.72 6.02
C SER A 113 -3.71 17.11 5.39
N ALA A 114 -4.73 17.90 5.73
CA ALA A 114 -4.78 19.32 5.36
C ALA A 114 -4.08 20.21 6.41
N ASN A 115 -4.00 19.74 7.66
CA ASN A 115 -3.61 20.57 8.81
C ASN A 115 -2.17 20.33 9.29
N LEU A 116 -1.59 19.19 8.91
CA LEU A 116 -0.25 18.79 9.35
C LEU A 116 0.76 19.08 8.24
N ALA A 117 1.95 19.54 8.62
CA ALA A 117 3.02 19.81 7.67
C ALA A 117 3.58 18.50 7.09
N THR A 118 4.02 18.56 5.83
CA THR A 118 4.72 17.45 5.17
C THR A 118 6.01 17.13 5.93
N MET A 119 6.30 15.83 6.11
CA MET A 119 7.47 15.33 6.86
C MET A 119 7.54 15.81 8.32
N ASP A 120 6.39 16.09 8.97
CA ASP A 120 6.37 16.29 10.42
C ASP A 120 6.59 14.96 11.16
N TYR A 121 7.85 14.60 11.34
CA TYR A 121 8.25 13.33 11.96
C TYR A 121 7.79 13.19 13.43
N MET A 122 7.50 14.29 14.12
CA MET A 122 7.04 14.20 15.50
C MET A 122 5.57 13.77 15.54
N TYR A 123 4.74 14.33 14.65
CA TYR A 123 3.36 13.91 14.51
C TYR A 123 3.20 12.53 13.86
N THR A 124 4.09 12.12 12.94
CA THR A 124 4.04 10.77 12.35
C THR A 124 4.16 9.70 13.44
N LEU A 125 5.10 9.88 14.37
CA LEU A 125 5.31 8.96 15.49
C LEU A 125 4.10 8.92 16.43
N ASN A 126 3.48 10.07 16.72
CA ASN A 126 2.28 10.13 17.54
C ASN A 126 1.11 9.35 16.93
N LYS A 127 0.97 9.40 15.61
CA LYS A 127 -0.09 8.72 14.85
C LYS A 127 0.29 7.31 14.40
N SER A 128 1.46 6.81 14.81
CA SER A 128 1.97 5.51 14.39
C SER A 128 1.98 5.35 12.86
N VAL A 129 2.32 6.41 12.12
CA VAL A 129 2.49 6.41 10.65
C VAL A 129 3.95 6.66 10.28
N ASN A 130 4.33 6.38 9.04
CA ASN A 130 5.72 6.55 8.58
C ASN A 130 5.95 7.94 7.98
N LEU A 131 4.95 8.50 7.32
CA LEU A 131 5.05 9.78 6.63
C LEU A 131 3.72 10.53 6.73
N ILE A 132 3.79 11.84 6.89
CA ILE A 132 2.66 12.76 6.73
C ILE A 132 2.93 13.63 5.50
N ILE A 133 1.91 13.80 4.66
CA ILE A 133 1.95 14.66 3.48
C ILE A 133 0.80 15.65 3.56
N ASN A 134 1.12 16.93 3.44
CA ASN A 134 0.11 17.96 3.36
C ASN A 134 -0.56 17.94 1.97
N LYS A 135 -1.86 18.22 1.92
CA LYS A 135 -2.62 18.33 0.66
C LYS A 135 -2.05 19.38 -0.31
N GLU A 136 -1.39 20.42 0.21
CA GLU A 136 -0.74 21.47 -0.59
C GLU A 136 0.46 20.95 -1.38
N ASP A 137 1.21 19.99 -0.83
CA ASP A 137 2.47 19.48 -1.40
C ASP A 137 2.28 18.27 -2.32
N ILE A 138 1.04 17.90 -2.63
CA ILE A 138 0.73 16.69 -3.42
C ILE A 138 1.25 16.76 -4.86
N ALA A 139 1.53 17.96 -5.37
CA ALA A 139 2.15 18.13 -6.67
C ALA A 139 3.53 17.44 -6.77
N GLU A 140 4.28 17.38 -5.66
CA GLU A 140 5.65 16.83 -5.62
C GLU A 140 5.71 15.41 -5.04
N ILE A 141 4.55 14.75 -4.88
CA ILE A 141 4.44 13.50 -4.13
C ILE A 141 5.30 12.36 -4.68
N GLY A 142 5.53 12.31 -6.00
CA GLY A 142 6.36 11.28 -6.61
C GLY A 142 7.82 11.30 -6.13
N LEU A 143 8.39 12.50 -5.97
CA LEU A 143 9.75 12.67 -5.45
C LEU A 143 9.81 12.30 -3.97
N ILE A 144 8.81 12.73 -3.21
CA ILE A 144 8.68 12.44 -1.77
C ILE A 144 8.57 10.93 -1.56
N PHE A 145 7.71 10.24 -2.30
CA PHE A 145 7.55 8.79 -2.19
C PHE A 145 8.83 8.04 -2.49
N LYS A 146 9.51 8.36 -3.59
CA LYS A 146 10.77 7.69 -3.93
C LYS A 146 11.80 7.81 -2.79
N LYS A 147 12.00 9.03 -2.28
CA LYS A 147 12.95 9.29 -1.19
C LYS A 147 12.57 8.56 0.10
N GLU A 148 11.34 8.74 0.57
CA GLU A 148 10.93 8.23 1.89
C GLU A 148 10.75 6.70 1.89
N ILE A 149 10.34 6.10 0.77
CA ILE A 149 10.29 4.63 0.63
C ILE A 149 11.72 4.06 0.67
N GLU A 150 12.67 4.63 -0.07
CA GLU A 150 14.07 4.19 -0.06
C GLU A 150 14.69 4.33 1.35
N GLU A 151 14.43 5.45 2.05
CA GLU A 151 14.88 5.66 3.42
C GLU A 151 14.29 4.64 4.39
N ASN A 152 13.01 4.28 4.25
CA ASN A 152 12.36 3.28 5.11
C ASN A 152 12.92 1.87 4.87
N GLU A 153 13.09 1.50 3.59
CA GLU A 153 13.70 0.22 3.21
C GLU A 153 15.12 0.10 3.75
N TYR A 154 15.90 1.18 3.66
CA TYR A 154 17.23 1.25 4.27
C TYR A 154 17.14 1.10 5.79
N PHE A 155 16.27 1.84 6.47
CA PHE A 155 16.13 1.75 7.93
C PHE A 155 15.84 0.32 8.41
N TYR A 156 14.97 -0.41 7.72
CA TYR A 156 14.61 -1.79 8.07
C TYR A 156 15.49 -2.87 7.43
N HIS A 157 16.52 -2.53 6.66
CA HIS A 157 17.30 -3.51 5.89
C HIS A 157 17.89 -4.61 6.80
N VAL A 158 18.40 -4.23 7.98
CA VAL A 158 19.01 -5.16 8.95
C VAL A 158 17.93 -6.09 9.51
N PHE A 159 16.80 -5.51 9.92
CA PHE A 159 15.68 -6.26 10.47
C PHE A 159 15.15 -7.27 9.46
N LYS A 160 14.93 -6.87 8.20
CA LYS A 160 14.46 -7.75 7.13
C LYS A 160 15.43 -8.90 6.86
N LYS A 161 16.74 -8.60 6.83
CA LYS A 161 17.79 -9.61 6.65
C LYS A 161 17.77 -10.68 7.75
N PHE A 162 17.59 -10.28 9.01
CA PHE A 162 17.50 -11.24 10.11
C PHE A 162 16.15 -11.97 10.12
N TYR A 163 15.03 -11.27 9.91
CA TYR A 163 13.70 -11.87 9.93
C TYR A 163 13.56 -13.02 8.92
N HIS A 164 14.02 -12.80 7.69
CA HIS A 164 13.99 -13.83 6.64
C HIS A 164 14.82 -15.07 7.03
N LYS A 165 15.97 -14.89 7.69
CA LYS A 165 16.84 -15.98 8.16
C LYS A 165 16.19 -16.88 9.23
N TYR A 166 15.24 -16.37 10.01
CA TYR A 166 14.66 -17.09 11.16
C TYR A 166 13.20 -17.54 10.96
N VAL A 167 12.49 -16.98 9.98
CA VAL A 167 11.05 -17.24 9.76
C VAL A 167 10.79 -18.11 8.53
N GLU A 168 11.71 -18.19 7.56
CA GLU A 168 11.65 -19.17 6.46
C GLU A 168 12.33 -20.50 6.84
N ILE A 169 11.70 -21.24 7.78
CA ILE A 169 11.95 -22.67 8.02
C ILE A 169 10.67 -23.43 7.67
#